data_AF-A0A1K1X0G0-F1
#
_entry.id   AF-A0A1K1X0G0-F1
#
_cell.length_a   1.000
_cell.length_b   1.000
_cell.length_c   1.000
_cell.angle_alpha   90.00
_cell.angle_beta   90.00
_cell.angle_gamma   90.00
#
_symmetry.space_group_name_H-M   'P 1'
#
loop_
_entity.id
_entity.type
_entity.pdbx_description
1 polymer ?
#
loop_
_entity_poly.entity_id
_entity_poly.type
_entity_poly.pdbx_seq_one_letter_code
_entity_poly.pdbx_strand_id
1 'polypeptide(L)'
;MITVAALALTVCGSGHPASAPADAAGDGAARGKVPTTDVVSSVRKDEAAAKLLPAGVRLAGTLDIAAAVSNPPGATYLADGRTVAGTDIDFADAVARKLGLRFTREVALKADGTYDRILKKWGIGASAIRTSQISPPEIK
;
A
#
# COMPACT_ATOMS: atom_id res chain seq x y z
N MET A 1 22.14 58.18 6.50
CA MET A 1 22.27 56.71 6.32
C MET A 1 21.32 56.07 7.32
N ILE A 2 20.18 55.56 6.87
CA ILE A 2 19.13 54.97 7.71
C ILE A 2 19.31 53.45 7.61
N THR A 3 19.76 52.81 8.68
CA THR A 3 19.92 51.35 8.77
C THR A 3 18.62 50.71 9.26
N VAL A 4 17.99 49.93 8.39
CA VAL A 4 16.78 49.14 8.67
C VAL A 4 17.18 47.89 9.44
N ALA A 5 16.65 47.73 10.66
CA ALA A 5 16.77 46.52 11.45
C ALA A 5 15.70 45.50 10.99
N ALA A 6 16.13 44.39 10.38
CA ALA A 6 15.25 43.27 10.06
C ALA A 6 15.02 42.43 11.33
N LEU A 7 13.77 42.36 11.75
CA LEU A 7 13.30 41.58 12.89
C LEU A 7 13.32 40.08 12.52
N ALA A 8 14.25 39.30 13.07
CA ALA A 8 14.29 37.86 12.88
C ALA A 8 13.25 37.18 13.79
N LEU A 9 12.21 36.58 13.20
CA LEU A 9 11.32 35.67 13.90
C LEU A 9 12.05 34.35 14.20
N THR A 10 12.42 34.14 15.46
CA THR A 10 12.85 32.84 15.98
C THR A 10 11.62 31.94 16.10
N VAL A 11 11.47 30.98 15.19
CA VAL A 11 10.52 29.87 15.35
C VAL A 11 11.14 28.86 16.33
N CYS A 12 10.49 28.66 17.47
CA CYS A 12 10.85 27.62 18.42
C CYS A 12 10.21 26.30 17.94
N GLY A 13 10.90 25.59 17.05
CA GLY A 13 10.66 24.18 16.80
C GLY A 13 11.84 23.41 17.39
N SER A 14 11.60 22.62 18.42
CA SER A 14 12.60 21.76 19.07
C SER A 14 13.06 20.65 18.10
N GLY A 15 14.00 20.99 17.22
CA GLY A 15 14.78 20.06 16.42
C GLY A 15 16.20 19.94 16.98
N HIS A 16 16.53 18.77 17.53
CA HIS A 16 17.93 18.38 17.72
C HIS A 16 18.43 17.78 16.39
N PRO A 17 19.49 18.31 15.75
CA PRO A 17 20.13 17.65 14.63
C PRO A 17 21.01 16.53 15.20
N ALA A 18 20.43 15.37 15.46
CA ALA A 18 21.21 14.15 15.52
C ALA A 18 21.52 13.76 14.08
N SER A 19 22.74 14.08 13.64
CA SER A 19 23.33 13.57 12.41
C SER A 19 23.35 12.03 12.45
N ALA A 20 22.30 11.40 11.94
CA ALA A 20 22.32 10.02 11.51
C ALA A 20 22.79 9.99 10.05
N PRO A 21 23.63 9.03 9.63
CA PRO A 21 24.07 8.95 8.25
C PRO A 21 22.83 8.73 7.37
N ALA A 22 22.72 9.58 6.34
CA ALA A 22 21.75 9.44 5.28
C ALA A 22 22.19 8.31 4.34
N ASP A 23 22.13 7.07 4.81
CA ASP A 23 22.37 5.88 3.99
C ASP A 23 21.22 4.89 4.15
N ALA A 24 20.07 5.29 3.62
CA ALA A 24 19.03 4.38 3.15
C ALA A 24 18.27 5.01 1.97
N ALA A 25 18.98 5.70 1.08
CA ALA A 25 18.53 5.80 -0.30
C ALA A 25 18.88 4.46 -0.95
N GLY A 26 17.99 3.48 -0.79
CA GLY A 26 18.09 2.24 -1.55
C GLY A 26 18.18 2.59 -3.04
N ASP A 27 19.17 2.01 -3.70
CA ASP A 27 19.45 2.20 -5.12
C ASP A 27 18.16 2.26 -5.94
N GLY A 28 18.04 3.33 -6.72
CA GLY A 28 16.92 3.53 -7.63
C GLY A 28 16.71 2.27 -8.45
N ALA A 29 15.46 1.79 -8.47
CA ALA A 29 15.04 0.59 -9.18
C ALA A 29 15.74 0.54 -10.55
N ALA A 30 16.75 -0.34 -10.64
CA ALA A 30 17.42 -0.59 -11.89
C ALA A 30 16.35 -0.94 -12.93
N ARG A 31 16.56 -0.54 -14.18
CA ARG A 31 15.80 -1.02 -15.34
C ARG A 31 16.05 -2.53 -15.57
N GLY A 32 15.79 -3.35 -14.54
CA GLY A 32 16.00 -4.78 -14.46
C GLY A 32 14.71 -5.50 -14.06
N LYS A 33 14.75 -6.83 -14.06
CA LYS A 33 13.58 -7.65 -13.66
C LYS A 33 13.08 -7.25 -12.27
N VAL A 34 11.76 -7.28 -12.09
CA VAL A 34 11.11 -7.09 -10.80
C VAL A 34 11.70 -8.09 -9.80
N PRO A 35 12.24 -7.66 -8.66
CA PRO A 35 12.74 -8.56 -7.63
C PRO A 35 11.63 -9.46 -7.10
N THR A 36 11.93 -10.74 -6.90
CA THR A 36 10.98 -11.75 -6.39
C THR A 36 11.53 -12.53 -5.20
N THR A 37 12.49 -11.93 -4.48
CA THR A 37 13.06 -12.53 -3.27
C THR A 37 11.97 -12.71 -2.23
N ASP A 38 11.92 -13.89 -1.60
CA ASP A 38 10.98 -14.13 -0.52
C ASP A 38 11.42 -13.39 0.76
N VAL A 39 10.65 -12.36 1.12
CA VAL A 39 10.84 -11.57 2.35
C VAL A 39 9.77 -11.86 3.40
N VAL A 40 8.81 -12.74 3.10
CA VAL A 40 7.55 -12.83 3.86
C VAL A 40 7.39 -14.18 4.57
N SER A 41 8.00 -15.27 4.07
CA SER A 41 7.80 -16.61 4.63
C SER A 41 8.25 -16.78 6.07
N SER A 42 9.19 -15.96 6.56
CA SER A 42 9.68 -15.98 7.95
C SER A 42 8.69 -15.37 8.94
N VAL A 43 7.70 -14.59 8.46
CA VAL A 43 6.70 -13.95 9.31
C VAL A 43 5.82 -15.02 9.98
N ARG A 44 5.73 -14.94 11.30
CA ARG A 44 4.93 -15.85 12.15
C ARG A 44 3.75 -15.12 12.76
N LYS A 45 2.59 -15.78 12.78
CA LYS A 45 1.35 -15.29 13.37
C LYS A 45 1.59 -14.71 14.77
N ASP A 46 0.94 -13.59 15.03
CA ASP A 46 0.84 -12.96 16.34
C ASP A 46 -0.57 -13.21 16.89
N GLU A 47 -0.68 -14.02 17.93
CA GLU A 47 -1.97 -14.37 18.53
C GLU A 47 -2.63 -13.18 19.23
N ALA A 48 -1.87 -12.23 19.76
CA ALA A 48 -2.43 -11.05 20.41
C ALA A 48 -3.06 -10.13 19.36
N ALA A 49 -2.34 -9.86 18.26
CA ALA A 49 -2.88 -9.07 17.14
C ALA A 49 -4.10 -9.75 16.50
N ALA A 50 -4.04 -11.07 16.27
CA ALA A 50 -5.17 -11.82 15.70
C ALA A 50 -6.42 -11.79 16.59
N LYS A 51 -6.28 -11.65 17.91
CA LYS A 51 -7.42 -11.54 18.87
C LYS A 51 -8.13 -10.19 18.81
N LEU A 52 -7.49 -9.14 18.29
CA LEU A 52 -8.10 -7.82 18.13
C LEU A 52 -9.08 -7.75 16.95
N LEU A 53 -9.00 -8.72 16.02
CA LEU A 53 -9.90 -8.76 14.88
C LEU A 53 -11.34 -9.07 15.31
N PRO A 54 -12.36 -8.48 14.66
CA PRO A 54 -13.76 -8.84 14.88
C PRO A 54 -13.98 -10.35 14.70
N ALA A 55 -14.87 -10.92 15.52
CA ALA A 55 -15.15 -12.36 15.51
C ALA A 55 -15.51 -12.89 14.11
N GLY A 56 -16.31 -12.14 13.34
CA GLY A 56 -16.67 -12.51 11.97
C GLY A 56 -15.47 -12.64 11.02
N VAL A 57 -14.46 -11.76 11.14
CA VAL A 57 -13.24 -11.82 10.32
C VAL A 57 -12.35 -12.99 10.75
N ARG A 58 -12.21 -13.20 12.07
CA ARG A 58 -11.48 -14.35 12.62
C ARG A 58 -12.08 -15.67 12.16
N LEU A 59 -13.41 -15.78 12.17
CA LEU A 59 -14.14 -16.98 11.74
C LEU A 59 -14.06 -17.20 10.23
N ALA A 60 -14.15 -16.14 9.43
CA ALA A 60 -14.00 -16.23 7.98
C ALA A 60 -12.58 -16.69 7.59
N GLY A 61 -11.56 -16.27 8.35
CA GLY A 61 -10.16 -16.59 8.07
C GLY A 61 -9.63 -15.93 6.79
N THR A 62 -10.44 -15.08 6.15
CA THR A 62 -10.12 -14.36 4.92
C THR A 62 -10.42 -12.88 5.04
N LEU A 63 -9.67 -12.08 4.29
CA LEU A 63 -9.94 -10.65 4.11
C LEU A 63 -9.71 -10.27 2.66
N ASP A 64 -10.71 -9.66 2.04
CA ASP A 64 -10.59 -9.15 0.68
C ASP A 64 -9.99 -7.75 0.73
N ILE A 65 -8.91 -7.54 -0.02
CA ILE A 65 -8.19 -6.28 -0.10
C ILE A 65 -8.10 -5.81 -1.54
N ALA A 66 -8.26 -4.52 -1.73
CA ALA A 66 -8.04 -3.88 -3.02
C ALA A 66 -6.54 -3.61 -3.21
N ALA A 67 -6.00 -3.91 -4.40
CA ALA A 67 -4.64 -3.54 -4.76
C ALA A 67 -4.64 -2.71 -6.04
N ALA A 68 -3.86 -1.63 -6.05
CA ALA A 68 -3.60 -0.84 -7.24
C ALA A 68 -2.28 -1.28 -7.87
N VAL A 69 -2.33 -1.81 -9.08
CA VAL A 69 -1.13 -2.23 -9.82
C VAL A 69 -0.67 -1.07 -10.71
N SER A 70 0.59 -0.68 -10.57
CA SER A 70 1.20 0.36 -11.39
C SER A 70 2.64 -0.04 -11.77
N ASN A 71 3.63 0.66 -11.21
CA ASN A 71 5.04 0.52 -11.54
C ASN A 71 5.84 0.09 -10.30
N PRO A 72 7.02 -0.53 -10.48
CA PRO A 72 7.96 -0.75 -9.39
C PRO A 72 8.27 0.54 -8.61
N PRO A 73 8.54 0.44 -7.28
CA PRO A 73 8.62 -0.79 -6.48
C PRO A 73 7.30 -1.22 -5.83
N GLY A 74 6.21 -0.44 -5.95
CA GLY A 74 4.97 -0.64 -5.19
C GLY A 74 4.24 -1.95 -5.48
N ALA A 75 3.53 -2.01 -6.60
CA ALA A 75 2.92 -3.24 -7.12
C ALA A 75 2.95 -3.20 -8.65
N THR A 76 3.44 -4.26 -9.27
CA THR A 76 3.53 -4.38 -10.73
C THR A 76 3.30 -5.82 -11.18
N TYR A 77 2.89 -6.01 -12.43
CA TYR A 77 2.80 -7.34 -13.00
C TYR A 77 4.19 -7.88 -13.35
N LEU A 78 4.41 -9.17 -13.06
CA LEU A 78 5.53 -9.91 -13.62
C LEU A 78 5.37 -10.12 -15.12
N ALA A 79 6.39 -10.69 -15.77
CA ALA A 79 6.39 -10.92 -17.21
C ALA A 79 5.25 -11.83 -17.72
N ASP A 80 4.57 -12.55 -16.84
CA ASP A 80 3.38 -13.35 -17.16
C ASP A 80 2.08 -12.52 -17.30
N GLY A 81 2.12 -11.22 -16.97
CA GLY A 81 0.99 -10.31 -17.03
C GLY A 81 -0.14 -10.61 -16.03
N ARG A 82 0.08 -11.49 -15.05
CA ARG A 82 -0.96 -11.94 -14.10
C ARG A 82 -0.49 -11.91 -12.66
N THR A 83 0.74 -12.34 -12.40
CA THR A 83 1.30 -12.35 -11.06
C THR A 83 1.70 -10.92 -10.67
N VAL A 84 1.22 -10.44 -9.53
CA VAL A 84 1.58 -9.12 -9.00
C VAL A 84 2.68 -9.27 -7.96
N ALA A 85 3.74 -8.47 -8.07
CA ALA A 85 4.84 -8.40 -7.12
C ALA A 85 5.21 -6.95 -6.78
N GLY A 86 5.86 -6.76 -5.64
CA GLY A 86 6.32 -5.46 -5.15
C GLY A 86 6.05 -5.27 -3.66
N THR A 87 6.54 -4.15 -3.13
CA THR A 87 6.52 -3.83 -1.71
C THR A 87 5.10 -3.86 -1.12
N ASP A 88 4.09 -3.41 -1.86
CA ASP A 88 2.71 -3.38 -1.37
C ASP A 88 2.14 -4.80 -1.24
N ILE A 89 2.55 -5.70 -2.14
CA ILE A 89 2.15 -7.11 -2.12
C ILE A 89 2.81 -7.84 -0.96
N ASP A 90 4.12 -7.65 -0.80
CA ASP A 90 4.91 -8.26 0.28
C ASP A 90 4.42 -7.79 1.66
N PHE A 91 4.15 -6.50 1.80
CA PHE A 91 3.60 -5.93 3.03
C PHE A 91 2.23 -6.53 3.36
N ALA A 92 1.33 -6.60 2.36
CA ALA A 92 0.01 -7.20 2.57
C ALA A 92 0.11 -8.68 2.95
N ASP A 93 0.99 -9.48 2.33
CA ASP A 93 1.19 -10.88 2.71
C ASP A 93 1.82 -11.03 4.11
N ALA A 94 2.74 -10.14 4.49
CA ALA A 94 3.31 -10.13 5.82
C ALA A 94 2.26 -9.84 6.88
N VAL A 95 1.37 -8.87 6.64
CA VAL A 95 0.24 -8.57 7.51
C VAL A 95 -0.72 -9.77 7.59
N ALA A 96 -1.06 -10.39 6.46
CA ALA A 96 -1.91 -11.58 6.42
C ALA A 96 -1.33 -12.71 7.29
N ARG A 97 -0.02 -12.99 7.16
CA ARG A 97 0.68 -13.98 7.99
C ARG A 97 0.69 -13.60 9.47
N LYS A 98 0.95 -12.33 9.79
CA LYS A 98 0.91 -11.85 11.18
C LYS A 98 -0.47 -12.03 11.80
N LEU A 99 -1.53 -11.76 11.06
CA LEU A 99 -2.91 -11.87 11.54
C LEU A 99 -3.45 -13.32 11.47
N GLY A 100 -2.76 -14.21 10.77
CA GLY A 100 -3.24 -15.58 10.53
C GLY A 100 -4.45 -15.62 9.60
N LEU A 101 -4.51 -14.72 8.63
CA LEU A 101 -5.56 -14.63 7.62
C LEU A 101 -5.01 -15.00 6.24
N ARG A 102 -5.91 -15.38 5.33
CA ARG A 102 -5.64 -15.42 3.89
C ARG A 102 -6.21 -14.16 3.24
N PHE A 103 -5.38 -13.42 2.51
CA PHE A 103 -5.87 -12.26 1.76
C PHE A 103 -6.31 -12.66 0.36
N THR A 104 -7.50 -12.21 -0.04
CA THR A 104 -7.93 -12.21 -1.44
C THR A 104 -7.61 -10.84 -2.00
N ARG A 105 -6.89 -10.78 -3.11
CA ARG A 105 -6.54 -9.51 -3.76
C ARG A 105 -7.46 -9.26 -4.93
N GLU A 106 -8.16 -8.15 -4.87
CA GLU A 106 -9.02 -7.69 -5.94
C GLU A 106 -8.29 -6.57 -6.68
N VAL A 107 -7.69 -6.93 -7.81
CA VAL A 107 -7.09 -6.01 -8.77
C VAL A 107 -8.13 -5.71 -9.84
N ALA A 108 -8.38 -4.42 -10.09
CA ALA A 108 -9.45 -3.93 -10.98
C ALA A 108 -10.90 -4.12 -10.48
N LEU A 109 -11.18 -3.70 -9.25
CA LEU A 109 -12.52 -3.69 -8.60
C LEU A 109 -13.69 -3.19 -9.47
N LYS A 110 -13.44 -2.32 -10.46
CA LYS A 110 -14.50 -1.82 -11.35
C LYS A 110 -14.88 -2.83 -12.42
N ALA A 111 -13.92 -3.61 -12.92
CA ALA A 111 -14.14 -4.51 -14.04
C ALA A 111 -14.93 -5.76 -13.63
N ASP A 112 -14.75 -6.23 -12.39
CA ASP A 112 -15.40 -7.41 -11.82
C ASP A 112 -16.67 -7.08 -11.00
N GLY A 113 -17.07 -5.79 -10.98
CA GLY A 113 -18.22 -5.29 -10.23
C GLY A 113 -18.04 -5.26 -8.71
N THR A 114 -16.85 -5.57 -8.18
CA THR A 114 -16.57 -5.57 -6.74
C THR A 114 -16.69 -4.17 -6.15
N TYR A 115 -16.28 -3.14 -6.87
CA TYR A 115 -16.42 -1.72 -6.52
C TYR A 115 -17.89 -1.37 -6.25
N ASP A 116 -18.78 -1.77 -7.16
CA ASP A 116 -20.21 -1.49 -7.01
C ASP A 116 -20.83 -2.28 -5.85
N ARG A 117 -20.38 -3.52 -5.61
CA ARG A 117 -20.80 -4.31 -4.44
C ARG A 117 -20.38 -3.64 -3.12
N ILE A 118 -19.16 -3.11 -3.04
CA ILE A 118 -18.66 -2.40 -1.86
C ILE A 118 -19.49 -1.13 -1.63
N LEU A 119 -19.66 -0.29 -2.67
CA LEU A 119 -20.44 0.94 -2.56
C LEU A 119 -21.88 0.67 -2.10
N LYS A 120 -22.50 -0.41 -2.60
CA LYS A 120 -23.84 -0.85 -2.19
C LYS A 120 -23.87 -1.31 -0.73
N LYS A 121 -22.90 -2.12 -0.30
CA LYS A 121 -22.82 -2.62 1.09
C LYS A 121 -22.74 -1.49 2.10
N TRP A 122 -22.03 -0.41 1.77
CA TRP A 122 -21.81 0.73 2.67
C TRP A 122 -22.77 1.90 2.42
N GLY A 123 -23.71 1.79 1.48
CA GLY A 123 -24.71 2.83 1.20
C GLY A 123 -24.15 4.13 0.58
N ILE A 124 -22.94 4.10 0.03
CA ILE A 124 -22.20 5.27 -0.47
C ILE A 124 -22.16 5.36 -2.00
N GLY A 125 -23.11 4.73 -2.69
CA GLY A 125 -23.17 4.70 -4.16
C GLY A 125 -23.23 6.08 -4.84
N ALA A 126 -23.70 7.12 -4.13
CA ALA A 126 -23.73 8.48 -4.65
C ALA A 126 -22.31 9.07 -4.84
N SER A 127 -21.31 8.59 -4.09
CA SER A 127 -19.91 9.01 -4.18
C SER A 127 -19.10 8.15 -5.16
N ALA A 128 -19.76 7.30 -5.95
CA ALA A 128 -19.11 6.46 -6.94
C ALA A 128 -18.35 7.31 -7.97
N ILE A 129 -17.05 7.07 -8.09
CA ILE A 129 -16.29 7.59 -9.23
C ILE A 129 -16.81 6.84 -10.45
N ARG A 130 -17.55 7.50 -11.34
CA ARG A 130 -18.17 6.81 -12.50
C ARG A 130 -17.11 6.36 -13.52
N THR A 131 -16.15 7.24 -13.80
CA THR A 131 -15.06 7.00 -14.75
C THR A 131 -13.73 7.30 -14.07
N SER A 132 -12.83 6.31 -14.04
CA SER A 132 -11.45 6.54 -13.58
C SER A 132 -10.70 7.27 -14.68
N GLN A 133 -10.45 8.57 -14.53
CA GLN A 133 -9.72 9.37 -15.53
C GLN A 133 -8.19 9.30 -15.37
N ILE A 134 -7.70 8.51 -14.41
CA ILE A 134 -6.27 8.47 -14.03
C ILE A 134 -5.62 7.13 -14.41
N SER A 135 -6.41 6.13 -14.81
CA SER A 135 -5.88 4.88 -15.39
C SER A 135 -5.91 5.01 -16.92
N PRO A 136 -4.75 4.99 -17.61
CA PRO A 136 -4.72 4.89 -19.06
C PRO A 136 -5.47 3.62 -19.51
N PRO A 137 -6.16 3.64 -20.66
CA PRO A 137 -6.76 2.44 -21.22
C PRO A 137 -5.67 1.41 -21.54
N GLU A 138 -5.85 0.16 -21.11
CA GLU A 138 -5.01 -0.96 -21.53
C GLU A 138 -5.25 -1.19 -23.03
N ILE A 139 -4.22 -0.92 -23.83
CA ILE A 139 -4.22 -1.18 -25.27
C ILE A 139 -4.03 -2.70 -25.45
N LYS A 140 -4.99 -3.37 -26.06
CA LYS A 140 -4.89 -4.78 -26.46
C LYS A 140 -3.94 -4.98 -27.62
#